data_AF-A0AA96LL29-F1
#
_entry.id   AF-A0AA96LL29-F1
#
_cell.length_a   1.000
_cell.length_b   1.000
_cell.length_c   1.000
_cell.angle_alpha   90.00
_cell.angle_beta   90.00
_cell.angle_gamma   90.00
#
_symmetry.space_group_name_H-M   'P 1'
#
loop_
_entity.id
_entity.type
_entity.pdbx_description
1 polymer ?
#
loop_
_entity_poly.entity_id
_entity_poly.type
_entity_poly.pdbx_seq_one_letter_code
_entity_poly.pdbx_strand_id
1 'polypeptide(L)' 'MWKLMLHTEQFDIHMHEAELVLRISIYAGEQAAPVTVHMSYADLTEMLHTLLEINRTFRGDISFFLAKTLSDKPLRGS' A
#
# COMPACT_ATOMS: atom_id res chain seq x y z
N MET A 1 -15.31 12.29 -14.03
CA MET A 1 -14.09 12.70 -14.77
C MET A 1 -12.91 11.95 -14.18
N TRP A 2 -12.05 11.37 -15.01
CA TRP A 2 -10.83 10.71 -14.53
C TRP A 2 -9.71 11.74 -14.36
N LYS A 3 -9.04 11.69 -13.22
CA LYS A 3 -7.91 12.56 -12.88
C LYS A 3 -6.67 11.72 -12.65
N LEU A 4 -5.58 12.07 -13.34
CA LEU A 4 -4.28 11.44 -13.10
C LEU A 4 -3.75 11.86 -11.72
N MET A 5 -3.44 10.88 -10.89
CA MET A 5 -2.97 11.06 -9.52
C MET A 5 -1.47 10.74 -9.38
N LEU A 6 -1.00 9.74 -10.11
CA LEU A 6 0.41 9.34 -10.12
C LEU A 6 0.76 8.74 -11.49
N HIS A 7 1.95 9.06 -12.00
CA HIS A 7 2.48 8.49 -13.23
C HIS A 7 3.94 8.10 -13.03
N THR A 8 4.27 6.88 -13.42
CA THR A 8 5.62 6.32 -13.41
C THR A 8 5.84 5.51 -14.68
N GLU A 9 7.08 5.09 -14.94
CA GLU A 9 7.40 4.19 -16.05
C GLU A 9 6.70 2.82 -15.93
N GLN A 10 6.40 2.39 -14.70
CA GLN A 10 5.91 1.03 -14.42
C GLN A 10 4.39 0.97 -14.24
N PHE A 11 3.76 2.07 -13.84
CA PHE A 11 2.31 2.16 -13.70
C PHE A 11 1.83 3.61 -13.61
N ASP A 12 0.54 3.81 -13.84
CA ASP A 12 -0.18 5.03 -13.48
C ASP A 12 -1.37 4.75 -12.55
N ILE A 13 -1.82 5.80 -11.87
CA ILE A 13 -3.01 5.79 -11.03
C ILE A 13 -3.90 6.95 -11.43
N HIS A 14 -5.15 6.63 -11.73
CA HIS A 14 -6.21 7.59 -12.02
C HIS A 14 -7.33 7.46 -10.99
N MET A 15 -7.96 8.57 -10.63
CA MET A 15 -9.13 8.60 -9.76
C MET A 15 -10.34 9.14 -10.52
N HIS A 16 -11.49 8.46 -10.40
CA HIS A 16 -12.76 8.98 -10.85
C HIS A 16 -13.41 9.79 -9.74
N GLU A 17 -13.41 11.12 -9.87
CA GLU A 17 -13.77 12.04 -8.77
C GLU A 17 -15.21 11.85 -8.25
N ALA A 18 -16.15 11.47 -9.12
CA ALA A 18 -17.56 11.32 -8.74
C ALA A 18 -17.86 9.97 -8.07
N GLU A 19 -17.15 8.91 -8.48
CA GLU A 19 -17.42 7.55 -8.03
C GLU A 19 -16.44 7.09 -6.95
N LEU A 20 -15.40 7.88 -6.68
CA LEU A 20 -14.32 7.57 -5.74
C LEU A 20 -13.65 6.21 -6.04
N VAL A 21 -13.60 5.85 -7.32
CA VAL A 21 -12.95 4.64 -7.83
C VAL A 21 -11.57 4.99 -8.36
N LEU A 22 -10.59 4.14 -8.08
CA LEU A 22 -9.25 4.24 -8.63
C LEU A 22 -9.06 3.22 -9.74
N ARG A 23 -8.29 3.63 -10.74
CA ARG A 23 -7.78 2.78 -11.81
C ARG A 23 -6.27 2.80 -11.73
N ILE A 24 -5.68 1.62 -11.61
CA ILE A 24 -4.23 1.42 -11.68
C ILE A 24 -3.93 0.69 -12.98
N SER A 25 -3.16 1.29 -13.87
CA SER A 25 -2.69 0.63 -15.09
C SER A 25 -1.21 0.30 -14.93
N ILE A 26 -0.87 -0.99 -14.92
CA ILE A 26 0.46 -1.53 -14.70
C ILE A 26 1.06 -1.95 -16.04
N TYR A 27 2.22 -1.39 -16.37
CA TYR A 27 2.94 -1.63 -17.62
C TYR A 27 3.95 -2.76 -17.45
N ALA A 28 3.67 -3.91 -18.07
CA ALA A 28 4.56 -5.07 -18.04
C ALA A 28 5.44 -5.12 -19.30
N GLY A 29 6.52 -4.33 -19.33
CA GLY A 29 7.46 -4.29 -20.46
C GLY A 29 6.93 -3.56 -21.70
N GLU A 30 7.79 -3.41 -22.72
CA GLU A 30 7.58 -2.46 -23.82
C GLU A 30 6.45 -2.81 -24.80
N GLN A 31 5.93 -4.04 -24.80
CA GLN A 31 4.95 -4.50 -25.80
C GLN A 31 3.70 -5.16 -25.23
N ALA A 32 3.55 -5.21 -23.90
CA ALA A 32 2.34 -5.77 -23.30
C ALA A 32 1.27 -4.69 -23.12
N ALA A 33 0.01 -5.06 -23.35
CA ALA A 33 -1.11 -4.23 -22.94
C ALA A 33 -1.08 -4.07 -21.40
N PRO A 34 -1.35 -2.86 -20.88
CA PRO A 34 -1.32 -2.63 -19.44
C PRO A 34 -2.37 -3.46 -18.73
N VAL A 35 -1.97 -4.11 -17.63
CA VAL A 35 -2.91 -4.74 -16.71
C VAL A 35 -3.60 -3.64 -15.94
N THR A 36 -4.92 -3.55 -16.09
CA THR A 36 -5.71 -2.51 -15.42
C THR A 36 -6.51 -3.11 -14.28
N VAL A 37 -6.31 -2.56 -13.08
CA VAL A 37 -7.04 -2.93 -11.87
C VAL A 37 -7.93 -1.75 -11.47
N HIS A 38 -9.21 -2.03 -11.23
CA HIS A 38 -10.14 -1.06 -10.66
C HIS A 38 -10.35 -1.41 -9.19
N MET A 39 -10.33 -0.41 -8.33
CA MET A 39 -10.49 -0.62 -6.90
C MET A 39 -11.25 0.52 -6.25
N SER A 40 -12.03 0.21 -5.24
CA SER A 40 -12.68 1.21 -4.41
C SER A 40 -11.66 1.90 -3.50
N TYR A 41 -12.08 2.99 -2.86
CA TYR A 41 -11.28 3.63 -1.81
C TYR A 41 -10.94 2.66 -0.66
N ALA A 42 -11.85 1.74 -0.31
CA ALA A 42 -11.63 0.76 0.76
C ALA A 42 -10.51 -0.23 0.37
N ASP A 43 -10.59 -0.78 -0.83
CA ASP A 43 -9.59 -1.71 -1.38
C ASP A 43 -8.20 -1.05 -1.47
N LEU A 44 -8.12 0.22 -1.92
CA LEU A 44 -6.87 0.96 -1.94
C LEU A 44 -6.29 1.11 -0.53
N THR A 45 -7.15 1.48 0.42
CA THR A 45 -6.73 1.71 1.81
C THR A 45 -6.15 0.43 2.41
N GLU A 46 -6.82 -0.70 2.21
CA GLU A 46 -6.35 -2.02 2.66
C GLU A 46 -5.03 -2.42 1.98
N MET A 47 -4.91 -2.22 0.66
CA MET A 47 -3.68 -2.50 -0.07
C MET A 47 -2.51 -1.66 0.46
N LEU A 48 -2.71 -0.36 0.69
CA LEU A 48 -1.66 0.53 1.22
C LEU A 48 -1.24 0.11 2.63
N HIS A 49 -2.20 -0.23 3.51
CA HIS A 49 -1.89 -0.75 4.83
C HIS A 49 -1.06 -2.03 4.76
N THR A 50 -1.45 -2.96 3.91
CA THR A 50 -0.74 -4.24 3.69
C THR A 50 0.69 -3.99 3.21
N LEU A 51 0.88 -3.12 2.21
CA LEU A 51 2.22 -2.79 1.69
C LEU A 51 3.11 -2.12 2.74
N LEU A 52 2.55 -1.24 3.58
CA LEU A 52 3.28 -0.60 4.67
C LEU A 52 3.67 -1.61 5.76
N GLU A 53 2.79 -2.55 6.09
CA GLU A 53 3.08 -3.63 7.06
C GLU A 53 4.16 -4.59 6.54
N ILE A 54 4.09 -4.96 5.26
CA ILE A 54 5.15 -5.72 4.59
C ILE A 54 6.48 -4.95 4.65
N ASN A 55 6.47 -3.66 4.33
CA ASN A 55 7.68 -2.83 4.36
C ASN A 55 8.30 -2.75 5.76
N ARG A 56 7.48 -2.56 6.79
CA ARG A 56 7.92 -2.58 8.21
C ARG A 56 8.55 -3.91 8.58
N THR A 57 7.94 -5.01 8.17
CA THR A 57 8.45 -6.37 8.41
C THR A 57 9.84 -6.55 7.79
N PHE A 58 10.04 -6.11 6.54
CA PHE A 58 11.34 -6.21 5.87
C PHE A 58 12.41 -5.28 6.44
N ARG A 59 12.04 -4.10 6.94
CA ARG A 59 12.98 -3.17 7.60
C ARG A 59 13.38 -3.61 9.00
N GLY A 60 12.71 -4.61 9.57
CA GLY A 60 12.88 -4.99 10.97
C GLY A 60 12.29 -3.96 11.93
N ASP A 61 11.45 -3.04 11.43
CA ASP A 61 10.71 -2.09 12.27
C ASP A 61 9.65 -2.89 13.04
N ILE A 62 9.90 -3.12 14.34
CA ILE A 62 8.92 -3.73 15.22
C ILE A 62 7.70 -2.82 15.23
N SER A 63 6.53 -3.37 14.89
CA SER A 63 5.26 -2.66 14.99
C SER A 63 5.19 -1.95 16.36
N PHE A 64 4.98 -0.63 16.37
CA PHE A 64 5.06 0.18 17.61
C PHE A 64 4.21 -0.41 18.76
N PHE A 65 3.12 -1.10 18.43
CA PHE A 65 2.26 -1.79 19.38
C PHE A 65 2.85 -3.08 19.99
N LEU A 66 3.79 -3.75 19.32
CA LEU A 66 4.55 -4.88 19.85
C LEU A 66 5.70 -4.44 20.77
N ALA A 67 6.31 -3.28 20.50
CA ALA A 67 7.36 -2.72 21.35
C ALA A 67 6.84 -2.36 22.75
N LYS A 68 5.59 -1.89 22.86
CA LYS A 68 4.98 -1.54 24.15
C LYS A 68 4.77 -2.77 25.05
N THR A 69 4.37 -3.91 24.48
CA THR A 69 4.20 -5.17 25.22
C THR A 69 5.52 -5.80 25.69
N LEU A 70 6.63 -5.52 25.00
CA LEU A 70 7.96 -5.95 25.43
C LEU A 70 8.56 -5.03 26.52
N SER A 71 8.20 -3.75 26.53
CA SER A 71 8.66 -2.79 27.53
C SER A 71 8.00 -2.94 28.91
N ASP A 72 6.84 -3.60 28.99
CA ASP A 72 6.09 -3.77 30.25
C ASP A 72 6.41 -5.10 30.98
N LYS A 73 7.35 -5.92 30.48
CA LYS A 73 7.83 -7.07 31.26
C LYS A 73 8.84 -6.58 32.31
N PRO A 74 8.52 -6.66 33.62
CA PRO A 74 9.53 -6.38 34.64
C PRO A 74 10.65 -7.42 34.49
N LEU A 75 11.89 -6.93 34.46
CA LEU A 75 13.08 -7.74 34.63
C LEU A 75 12.96 -8.48 35.97
N ARG A 76 12.41 -9.70 35.96
CA ARG A 76 12.57 -10.62 37.08
C ARG A 76 14.03 -11.05 37.07
N GLY A 77 14.80 -10.41 37.94
CA GLY A 77 16.21 -10.70 38.16
C GLY A 77 16.43 -12.13 38.66
N SER A 78 17.63 -12.61 38.29
CA SER A 78 18.54 -13.50 39.03
C SER A 78 17.95 -14.71 39.76
#